data_AF-A8H4V6-F1
#
_entry.id   AF-A8H4V6-F1
#
_cell.length_a   1.000
_cell.length_b   1.000
_cell.length_c   1.000
_cell.angle_alpha   90.00
_cell.angle_beta   90.00
_cell.angle_gamma   90.00
#
_symmetry.space_group_name_H-M   'P 1'
#
loop_
_entity.id
_entity.type
_entity.pdbx_description
1 polymer ?
#
loop_
_entity_poly.entity_id
_entity_poly.type
_entity_poly.pdbx_seq_one_letter_code
_entity_poly.pdbx_strand_id
1 'polypeptide(L)'
;MFEPDSNQTIHFVFEFKSELALRGGFRKLHERVEHAEFEVRILDGGKRYLRITRELPLNEAIIEQSKIDIAADLKHFGGKFVSAKVRKIASGGTLKNKPISVSSRLLHLITSAGDSRTFRKYKMPYFFMLIVVFLLIVIQVVTSEI
;
A
#
# COMPACT_ATOMS: atom_id res chain seq x y z
N MET A 1 2.35 -6.23 -28.19
CA MET A 1 3.57 -6.66 -27.47
C MET A 1 3.68 -5.76 -26.25
N PHE A 2 3.75 -6.31 -25.03
CA PHE A 2 3.86 -5.49 -23.82
C PHE A 2 5.28 -4.91 -23.73
N GLU A 3 5.42 -3.66 -23.34
CA GLU A 3 6.74 -3.09 -23.08
C GLU A 3 7.35 -3.82 -21.87
N PRO A 4 8.51 -4.49 -22.04
CA PRO A 4 9.27 -5.01 -20.91
C PRO A 4 9.58 -3.86 -19.94
N ASP A 5 9.56 -4.15 -18.64
CA ASP A 5 9.78 -3.19 -17.55
C ASP A 5 8.70 -2.10 -17.35
N SER A 6 7.58 -2.16 -18.06
CA SER A 6 6.43 -1.31 -17.74
C SER A 6 5.81 -1.68 -16.38
N ASN A 7 5.41 -0.67 -15.61
CA ASN A 7 4.71 -0.88 -14.33
C ASN A 7 3.32 -1.50 -14.56
N GLN A 8 3.10 -2.67 -13.98
CA GLN A 8 1.86 -3.43 -14.06
C GLN A 8 1.23 -3.58 -12.68
N THR A 9 -0.10 -3.58 -12.64
CA THR A 9 -0.84 -3.75 -11.40
C THR A 9 -1.11 -5.24 -11.17
N ILE A 10 -0.59 -5.79 -10.08
CA ILE A 10 -0.60 -7.23 -9.79
C ILE A 10 -1.41 -7.48 -8.52
N HIS A 11 -2.30 -8.48 -8.59
CA HIS A 11 -3.08 -9.00 -7.48
C HIS A 11 -2.45 -10.23 -6.90
N PHE A 12 -2.10 -10.18 -5.62
CA PHE A 12 -1.76 -11.35 -4.83
C PHE A 12 -2.96 -11.74 -3.97
N VAL A 13 -3.34 -13.02 -3.98
CA VAL A 13 -4.49 -13.53 -3.23
C VAL A 13 -4.01 -14.52 -2.19
N PHE A 14 -4.39 -14.29 -0.95
CA PHE A 14 -4.11 -15.16 0.19
C PHE A 14 -5.41 -15.60 0.86
N GLU A 15 -5.50 -16.88 1.21
CA GLU A 15 -6.62 -17.50 1.92
C GLU A 15 -6.35 -17.61 3.41
N PHE A 16 -7.37 -17.27 4.20
CA PHE A 16 -7.37 -17.34 5.65
C PHE A 16 -8.52 -18.23 6.13
N LYS A 17 -8.24 -19.02 7.18
CA LYS A 17 -9.22 -19.91 7.82
C LYS A 17 -10.12 -19.20 8.84
N SER A 18 -9.63 -18.13 9.48
CA SER A 18 -10.38 -17.38 10.48
C SER A 18 -10.36 -15.88 10.24
N GLU A 19 -11.37 -15.17 10.76
CA GLU A 19 -11.45 -13.72 10.63
C GLU A 19 -10.38 -13.00 11.46
N LEU A 20 -10.08 -13.50 12.66
CA LEU A 20 -9.02 -12.96 13.52
C LEU A 20 -7.66 -13.01 12.83
N ALA A 21 -7.35 -14.14 12.19
CA ALA A 21 -6.14 -14.32 11.40
C ALA A 21 -6.07 -13.31 10.24
N LEU A 22 -7.18 -13.15 9.51
CA LEU A 22 -7.27 -12.18 8.42
C LEU A 22 -7.06 -10.75 8.90
N ARG A 23 -7.70 -10.35 10.02
CA ARG A 23 -7.55 -9.01 10.61
C ARG A 23 -6.11 -8.74 11.05
N GLY A 24 -5.46 -9.73 11.67
CA GLY A 24 -4.05 -9.63 12.07
C GLY A 24 -3.12 -9.45 10.87
N GLY A 25 -3.30 -10.29 9.84
CA GLY A 25 -2.52 -10.18 8.60
C GLY A 25 -2.76 -8.87 7.86
N PHE A 26 -4.02 -8.42 7.77
CA PHE A 26 -4.38 -7.13 7.18
C PHE A 26 -3.69 -5.98 7.91
N ARG A 27 -3.77 -5.95 9.24
CA ARG A 27 -3.13 -4.90 10.05
C ARG A 27 -1.62 -4.87 9.81
N LYS A 28 -0.97 -6.03 9.81
CA LYS A 28 0.48 -6.11 9.59
C LYS A 28 0.89 -5.56 8.22
N LEU A 29 0.12 -5.85 7.18
CA LEU A 29 0.37 -5.35 5.83
C LEU A 29 0.04 -3.86 5.67
N HIS A 30 -1.00 -3.38 6.36
CA HIS A 30 -1.39 -1.97 6.34
C HIS A 30 -0.36 -1.09 7.07
N GLU A 31 0.41 -1.64 8.01
CA GLU A 31 1.49 -0.92 8.68
C GLU A 31 2.69 -0.64 7.76
N ARG A 32 2.82 -1.32 6.61
CA ARG A 32 3.91 -1.10 5.65
C ARG A 32 3.83 0.27 4.96
N VAL A 33 5.00 0.82 4.63
CA VAL A 33 5.15 2.09 3.88
C VAL A 33 4.85 1.91 2.38
N GLU A 34 4.92 0.68 1.88
CA GLU A 34 4.63 0.37 0.49
C GLU A 34 3.14 0.48 0.21
N HIS A 35 2.78 1.33 -0.75
CA HIS A 35 1.39 1.46 -1.17
C HIS A 35 0.86 0.16 -1.76
N ALA A 36 -0.23 -0.33 -1.19
CA ALA A 36 -0.99 -1.46 -1.72
C ALA A 36 -2.49 -1.24 -1.51
N GLU A 37 -3.31 -1.67 -2.48
CA GLU A 37 -4.77 -1.75 -2.27
C GLU A 37 -5.12 -3.09 -1.67
N PHE A 38 -5.89 -3.07 -0.59
CA PHE A 38 -6.37 -4.27 0.07
C PHE A 38 -7.86 -4.47 -0.20
N GLU A 39 -8.24 -5.69 -0.57
CA GLU A 39 -9.64 -6.09 -0.75
C GLU A 39 -9.87 -7.39 0.02
N VAL A 40 -10.86 -7.39 0.92
CA VAL A 40 -11.28 -8.59 1.65
C VAL A 40 -12.51 -9.15 0.98
N ARG A 41 -12.49 -10.46 0.68
CA ARG A 41 -13.65 -11.19 0.16
C ARG A 41 -13.95 -12.36 1.07
N ILE A 42 -15.21 -12.49 1.46
CA ILE A 42 -15.73 -13.67 2.15
C ILE A 42 -16.43 -14.50 1.08
N LEU A 43 -15.95 -15.73 0.87
CA LEU A 43 -16.55 -16.66 -0.08
C LEU A 43 -17.51 -17.61 0.65
N ASP A 44 -18.42 -18.16 -0.13
CA ASP A 44 -19.31 -19.23 0.32
C ASP A 44 -18.48 -20.43 0.81
N GLY A 45 -18.84 -20.98 1.97
CA GLY A 45 -18.06 -22.02 2.66
C GLY A 45 -17.04 -21.51 3.68
N GLY A 46 -17.12 -20.24 4.10
CA GLY A 46 -16.34 -19.71 5.23
C GLY A 46 -14.87 -19.40 4.91
N LYS A 47 -14.47 -19.54 3.65
CA LYS A 47 -13.14 -19.15 3.15
C LYS A 47 -13.06 -17.63 3.05
N ARG A 48 -11.94 -17.07 3.50
CA ARG A 48 -11.72 -15.62 3.51
C ARG A 48 -10.48 -15.29 2.70
N TYR A 49 -10.62 -14.45 1.68
CA TYR A 49 -9.51 -14.03 0.84
C TYR A 49 -9.10 -12.60 1.16
N LEU A 50 -7.82 -12.41 1.37
CA LEU A 50 -7.17 -11.11 1.36
C LEU A 50 -6.47 -10.95 0.01
N ARG A 51 -6.93 -9.98 -0.77
CA ARG A 51 -6.33 -9.59 -2.03
C ARG A 51 -5.51 -8.33 -1.82
N ILE A 52 -4.28 -8.36 -2.31
CA ILE A 52 -3.28 -7.32 -2.16
C ILE A 52 -2.87 -6.89 -3.55
N THR A 53 -3.11 -5.63 -3.87
CA THR A 53 -2.87 -5.05 -5.20
C THR A 53 -1.67 -4.14 -5.13
N ARG A 54 -0.64 -4.41 -5.93
CA ARG A 54 0.58 -3.58 -6.00
C ARG A 54 0.91 -3.21 -7.43
N GLU A 55 1.49 -2.03 -7.63
CA GLU A 55 2.12 -1.65 -8.89
C GLU A 55 3.59 -2.08 -8.84
N LEU A 56 3.97 -3.00 -9.74
CA LEU A 56 5.32 -3.56 -9.83
C LEU A 56 5.76 -3.56 -11.30
N PRO A 57 7.05 -3.37 -11.60
CA PRO A 57 7.57 -3.59 -12.95
C PRO A 57 7.29 -5.03 -13.39
N LEU A 58 6.99 -5.24 -14.68
CA LEU A 58 6.73 -6.56 -15.26
C LEU A 58 8.03 -7.38 -15.39
N ASN A 59 8.59 -7.74 -14.25
CA ASN A 59 9.78 -8.56 -14.10
C ASN A 59 9.46 -9.71 -13.14
N GLU A 60 9.58 -10.93 -13.63
CA GLU A 60 9.20 -12.14 -12.89
C GLU A 60 9.95 -12.27 -11.55
N ALA A 61 11.24 -11.90 -11.51
CA ALA A 61 12.02 -11.93 -10.28
C ALA A 61 11.48 -10.95 -9.23
N ILE A 62 11.04 -9.76 -9.64
CA ILE A 62 10.47 -8.75 -8.74
C ILE A 62 9.11 -9.19 -8.23
N ILE A 63 8.31 -9.83 -9.08
CA ILE A 63 6.99 -10.35 -8.72
C ILE A 63 7.11 -11.49 -7.71
N GLU A 64 8.02 -12.43 -7.94
CA GLU A 64 8.28 -13.54 -7.01
C GLU A 64 8.86 -13.02 -5.69
N GLN A 65 9.77 -12.04 -5.72
CA GLN A 65 10.27 -11.42 -4.48
C GLN A 65 9.13 -10.77 -3.68
N SER A 66 8.27 -9.98 -4.33
CA SER A 66 7.12 -9.36 -3.64
C SER A 66 6.17 -10.40 -3.07
N LYS A 67 5.98 -11.53 -3.75
CA LYS A 67 5.18 -12.65 -3.24
C LYS A 67 5.82 -13.27 -1.99
N ILE A 68 7.13 -13.49 -2.00
CA ILE A 68 7.88 -14.02 -0.85
C ILE A 68 7.75 -13.06 0.34
N ASP A 69 7.92 -11.76 0.11
CA ASP A 69 7.85 -10.75 1.17
C ASP A 69 6.46 -10.69 1.81
N ILE A 70 5.40 -10.69 0.99
CA ILE A 70 4.02 -10.72 1.48
C ILE A 70 3.73 -12.04 2.20
N ALA A 71 4.20 -13.17 1.67
CA ALA A 71 4.01 -14.46 2.31
C ALA A 71 4.74 -14.55 3.66
N ALA A 72 5.93 -13.94 3.78
CA ALA A 72 6.68 -13.89 5.03
C ALA A 72 5.92 -13.11 6.11
N ASP A 73 5.32 -11.97 5.77
CA ASP A 73 4.49 -11.20 6.72
C ASP A 73 3.25 -11.97 7.17
N LEU A 74 2.61 -12.67 6.24
CA LEU A 74 1.37 -13.38 6.49
C LEU A 74 1.57 -14.76 7.13
N LYS A 75 2.82 -15.25 7.17
CA LYS A 75 3.18 -16.58 7.71
C LYS A 75 2.68 -16.78 9.14
N HIS A 76 2.87 -15.77 10.00
CA HIS A 76 2.47 -15.84 11.41
C HIS A 76 0.95 -15.66 11.62
N PHE A 77 0.24 -15.24 10.58
CA PHE A 77 -1.21 -15.03 10.60
C PHE A 77 -1.96 -16.12 9.82
N GLY A 78 -1.29 -17.20 9.39
CA GLY A 78 -1.93 -18.33 8.72
C GLY A 78 -2.47 -18.03 7.31
N GLY A 79 -1.94 -17.00 6.64
CA GLY A 79 -2.29 -16.69 5.25
C GLY A 79 -1.65 -17.69 4.29
N LYS A 80 -2.46 -18.39 3.50
CA LYS A 80 -2.01 -19.33 2.47
C LYS A 80 -2.08 -18.66 1.09
N PHE A 81 -0.98 -18.64 0.35
CA PHE A 81 -0.98 -18.11 -1.02
C PHE A 81 -1.90 -18.95 -1.92
N VAL A 82 -2.73 -18.26 -2.73
CA VAL A 82 -3.66 -18.87 -3.68
C VAL A 82 -3.25 -18.59 -5.12
N SER A 83 -3.05 -17.31 -5.46
CA SER A 83 -2.71 -16.93 -6.83
C SER A 83 -2.12 -15.52 -6.93
N ALA A 84 -1.31 -15.29 -7.96
CA ALA A 84 -0.89 -13.95 -8.40
C ALA A 84 -1.40 -13.71 -9.83
N LYS A 85 -2.06 -12.58 -10.09
CA LYS A 85 -2.65 -12.26 -11.41
C LYS A 85 -2.47 -10.80 -11.77
N VAL A 86 -2.10 -10.51 -13.02
CA VAL A 86 -2.01 -9.13 -13.54
C VAL A 86 -3.41 -8.57 -13.81
N ARG A 87 -3.67 -7.33 -13.38
CA ARG A 87 -4.94 -6.63 -13.55
C ARG A 87 -4.96 -5.88 -14.87
N LYS A 88 -5.79 -6.33 -15.81
CA LYS A 88 -5.99 -5.66 -17.10
C LYS A 88 -7.44 -5.23 -17.27
N ILE A 89 -7.66 -4.07 -17.90
CA ILE A 89 -8.96 -3.64 -18.41
C ILE A 89 -8.90 -3.72 -19.92
N ALA A 90 -9.92 -4.31 -20.53
CA ALA A 90 -10.17 -4.13 -21.97
C ALA A 90 -10.85 -2.76 -22.16
N SER A 91 -10.20 -1.86 -22.89
CA SER A 91 -10.77 -0.55 -23.24
C SER A 91 -10.57 -0.31 -24.73
N GLY A 92 -11.66 -0.23 -25.48
CA GLY A 92 -11.64 0.08 -26.92
C GLY A 92 -10.76 -0.86 -27.74
N GLY A 93 -10.91 -2.18 -27.55
CA GLY A 93 -10.15 -3.20 -28.32
C GLY A 93 -8.68 -3.39 -27.89
N THR A 94 -8.20 -2.62 -26.91
CA THR A 94 -6.83 -2.76 -26.37
C THR A 94 -6.85 -3.16 -24.89
N LEU A 95 -5.93 -4.05 -24.50
CA LEU A 95 -5.71 -4.44 -23.11
C LEU A 95 -4.80 -3.41 -22.44
N LYS A 96 -5.33 -2.63 -21.51
CA LYS A 96 -4.59 -1.62 -20.74
C LYS A 96 -4.41 -2.07 -19.30
N ASN A 97 -3.32 -1.63 -18.66
CA ASN A 97 -3.12 -1.85 -17.23
C ASN A 97 -4.19 -1.09 -16.44
N LYS A 98 -4.79 -1.73 -15.43
CA LYS A 98 -5.80 -1.08 -14.59
C LYS A 98 -5.10 -0.28 -13.50
N PRO A 99 -5.19 1.07 -13.50
CA PRO A 99 -4.54 1.87 -12.48
C PRO A 99 -5.11 1.57 -11.10
N ILE A 100 -4.26 1.73 -10.08
CA ILE A 100 -4.67 1.83 -8.68
C ILE A 100 -5.59 3.05 -8.53
N SER A 101 -6.60 2.94 -7.66
CA SER A 101 -7.55 4.02 -7.40
C SER A 101 -6.85 5.24 -6.81
N VAL A 102 -7.16 6.43 -7.33
CA VAL A 102 -6.63 7.70 -6.84
C VAL A 102 -6.99 7.91 -5.36
N SER A 103 -8.19 7.49 -4.96
CA SER A 103 -8.64 7.54 -3.56
C SER A 103 -7.78 6.67 -2.64
N SER A 104 -7.37 5.49 -3.09
CA SER A 104 -6.48 4.60 -2.32
C SER A 104 -5.11 5.23 -2.12
N ARG A 105 -4.54 5.84 -3.17
CA ARG A 105 -3.27 6.56 -3.09
C ARG A 105 -3.33 7.74 -2.12
N LEU A 106 -4.42 8.50 -2.14
CA LEU A 106 -4.62 9.63 -1.23
C LEU A 106 -4.75 9.16 0.23
N LEU A 107 -5.54 8.12 0.47
CA LEU A 107 -5.69 7.52 1.80
C LEU A 107 -4.33 7.07 2.35
N HIS A 108 -3.55 6.36 1.54
CA HIS A 108 -2.21 5.92 1.93
C HIS A 108 -1.25 7.07 2.24
N LEU A 109 -1.36 8.21 1.54
CA LEU A 109 -0.55 9.39 1.82
C LEU A 109 -0.88 10.02 3.18
N ILE A 110 -2.15 9.93 3.60
CA ILE A 110 -2.66 10.53 4.83
C ILE A 110 -2.45 9.59 6.04
N THR A 111 -2.55 8.28 5.84
CA THR A 111 -2.26 7.29 6.89
C THR A 111 -0.76 7.04 6.99
N SER A 112 -0.10 7.62 7.99
CA SER A 112 1.30 7.33 8.29
C SER A 112 1.50 5.83 8.52
N ALA A 113 2.38 5.21 7.73
CA ALA A 113 2.82 3.84 7.92
C ALA A 113 3.61 3.71 9.24
N GLY A 114 3.32 2.65 10.01
CA GLY A 114 3.95 2.37 11.31
C GLY A 114 5.16 1.44 11.24
N ASP A 115 5.51 0.93 10.05
CA ASP A 115 6.63 0.00 9.87
C ASP A 115 7.98 0.72 9.75
N SER A 116 8.88 0.41 10.69
CA SER A 116 10.25 0.94 10.75
C SER A 116 11.18 0.37 9.68
N ARG A 117 10.80 -0.73 9.01
CA ARG A 117 11.62 -1.37 7.97
C ARG A 117 11.73 -0.57 6.67
N THR A 118 10.76 0.29 6.38
CA THR A 118 10.76 1.16 5.19
C THR A 118 10.70 2.63 5.55
N PHE A 119 11.10 3.00 6.78
CA PHE A 119 11.16 4.38 7.23
C PHE A 119 12.18 5.16 6.39
N ARG A 120 11.72 5.77 5.29
CA ARG A 120 12.47 6.82 4.62
C ARG A 120 12.62 7.92 5.66
N LYS A 121 13.86 8.15 6.12
CA LYS A 121 14.20 9.35 6.91
C LYS A 121 13.86 10.57 6.06
N TYR A 122 12.61 11.04 6.13
CA TYR A 122 12.30 12.37 5.68
C TYR A 122 13.05 13.31 6.62
N LYS A 123 14.05 14.01 6.09
CA LYS A 123 14.59 15.21 6.74
C LYS A 123 13.39 16.07 7.10
N MET A 124 13.30 16.50 8.36
CA MET A 124 12.22 17.35 8.87
C MET A 124 11.77 18.34 7.79
N PRO A 125 10.48 18.37 7.42
CA PRO A 125 10.03 19.22 6.33
C PRO A 125 10.31 20.67 6.75
N TYR A 126 11.07 21.40 5.93
CA TYR A 126 11.36 22.84 6.09
C TYR A 126 10.09 23.67 6.37
N PHE A 127 8.93 23.18 5.94
CA PHE A 127 7.63 23.75 6.23
C PHE A 127 7.33 23.89 7.73
N PHE A 128 7.77 22.94 8.56
CA PHE A 128 7.61 23.03 10.02
C PHE A 128 8.46 24.18 10.60
N MET A 129 9.69 24.37 10.10
CA MET A 129 10.52 25.52 10.47
C MET A 129 9.89 26.85 10.03
N LEU A 130 9.32 26.90 8.82
CA LEU A 130 8.64 28.10 8.33
C LEU A 130 7.41 28.46 9.16
N ILE A 131 6.61 27.47 9.59
CA ILE A 131 5.47 27.70 10.49
C ILE A 131 5.93 28.25 11.84
N VAL A 132 7.00 27.71 12.42
CA VAL A 132 7.54 28.19 13.70
C VAL A 132 8.04 29.63 13.58
N VAL A 133 8.76 29.97 12.50
CA VAL A 133 9.21 31.34 12.23
C VAL A 133 8.02 32.28 12.04
N PHE A 134 7.00 31.87 11.30
CA PHE A 134 5.79 32.67 11.11
C PHE A 134 5.06 32.93 12.43
N LEU A 135 4.91 31.93 13.28
CA LEU A 135 4.31 32.07 14.62
C LEU A 135 5.10 33.04 15.51
N LEU A 136 6.44 32.98 15.48
CA LEU A 136 7.28 33.90 16.23
C LEU A 136 7.09 35.36 15.78
N ILE A 137 6.99 35.60 14.46
CA ILE A 137 6.73 36.93 13.92
C ILE A 137 5.36 37.45 14.38
N VAL A 138 4.32 36.61 14.28
CA VAL A 138 2.96 37.00 14.71
C VAL A 138 2.92 37.35 16.20
N ILE A 139 3.56 36.54 17.05
CA ILE A 139 3.66 36.83 18.48
C ILE A 139 4.38 38.15 18.73
N GLN A 140 5.50 38.39 18.04
CA GLN A 140 6.28 39.60 18.21
C GLN A 140 5.50 40.86 17.83
N VAL A 141 4.76 40.82 16.71
CA VAL A 141 3.89 41.93 16.29
C VAL A 141 2.79 42.19 17.33
N VAL A 142 2.09 41.16 17.78
CA VAL A 142 1.01 41.29 18.78
C VAL A 142 1.54 41.82 20.11
N THR A 143 2.74 41.42 20.53
CA THR A 143 3.35 41.90 21.79
C THR A 143 3.88 43.32 21.68
N SER A 144 4.18 43.80 20.46
CA SER A 144 4.62 45.18 20.23
C SER A 144 3.47 46.21 20.13
N GLU A 145 2.24 45.73 19.95
CA GLU A 145 1.03 46.57 19.92
C GLU A 145 0.34 46.69 21.30
N ILE A 146 0.88 46.05 22.33
CA ILE A 146 0.45 46.15 23.75
C ILE A 146 1.47 46.98 24.53
#